data_AF-A0A178LRZ1-F1
#
_entry.id   AF-A0A178LRZ1-F1
#
_cell.length_a   1.000
_cell.length_b   1.000
_cell.length_c   1.000
_cell.angle_alpha   90.00
_cell.angle_beta   90.00
_cell.angle_gamma   90.00
#
_symmetry.space_group_name_H-M   'P 1'
#
loop_
_entity.id
_entity.type
_entity.pdbx_description
1 polymer ?
#
loop_
_entity_poly.entity_id
_entity_poly.type
_entity_poly.pdbx_seq_one_letter_code
_entity_poly.pdbx_strand_id
1 'polypeptide(L)'
;MTPERDGALASYTQSGAMVDLTGLRIRHLPASLIATAITDHPRGAFKTELLRILHEEAAAVPGGRFAFLRQVGFPLAVRMAPFES
;
A
#
# COMPACT_ATOMS: atom_id res chain seq x y z
N MET A 1 9.24 8.88 18.74
CA MET A 1 7.88 8.33 18.63
C MET A 1 7.66 7.38 19.78
N THR A 2 6.50 7.42 20.43
CA THR A 2 6.09 6.39 21.41
C THR A 2 4.77 5.75 20.95
N PRO A 3 4.56 4.45 21.21
CA PRO A 3 3.28 3.80 20.86
C PRO A 3 2.06 4.51 21.47
N GLU A 4 2.18 5.03 22.69
CA GLU A 4 1.09 5.69 23.40
C GLU A 4 0.69 7.03 22.76
N ARG A 5 1.66 7.76 22.17
CA ARG A 5 1.41 9.05 21.53
C ARG A 5 1.07 8.91 20.05
N ASP A 6 1.79 8.03 19.34
CA ASP A 6 1.80 7.99 17.88
C ASP A 6 1.12 6.74 17.30
N GLY A 7 0.75 5.77 18.15
CA GLY A 7 0.20 4.48 17.72
C GLY A 7 -1.11 4.61 16.94
N ALA A 8 -1.99 5.53 17.34
CA ALA A 8 -3.23 5.78 16.61
C ALA A 8 -2.96 6.29 15.19
N LEU A 9 -2.07 7.28 15.04
CA LEU A 9 -1.69 7.83 13.73
C LEU A 9 -1.00 6.79 12.86
N ALA A 10 -0.09 5.99 13.43
CA ALA A 10 0.57 4.90 12.72
C ALA A 10 -0.45 3.86 12.23
N SER A 11 -1.42 3.50 13.06
CA SER A 11 -2.50 2.56 12.71
C SER A 11 -3.38 3.08 11.58
N TYR A 12 -3.81 4.35 11.63
CA TYR A 12 -4.60 4.95 10.56
C TYR A 12 -3.80 5.10 9.26
N THR A 13 -2.54 5.53 9.35
CA THR A 13 -1.65 5.65 8.19
C THR A 13 -1.42 4.30 7.53
N GLN A 14 -1.06 3.28 8.31
CA GLN A 14 -0.91 1.93 7.80
C GLN A 14 -2.21 1.42 7.18
N SER A 15 -3.36 1.77 7.78
CA SER A 15 -4.65 1.36 7.27
C SER A 15 -5.01 1.97 5.94
N GLY A 16 -4.85 3.29 5.80
CA GLY A 16 -5.04 3.99 4.52
C GLY A 16 -4.07 3.49 3.46
N ALA A 17 -2.79 3.30 3.82
CA ALA A 17 -1.79 2.75 2.91
C ALA A 17 -2.18 1.36 2.39
N MET A 18 -2.70 0.45 3.24
CA MET A 18 -3.12 -0.87 2.76
C MET A 18 -4.36 -0.85 1.88
N VAL A 19 -5.28 0.09 2.11
CA VAL A 19 -6.38 0.34 1.16
C VAL A 19 -5.80 0.75 -0.18
N ASP A 20 -4.93 1.76 -0.22
CA ASP A 20 -4.38 2.28 -1.48
C ASP A 20 -3.49 1.26 -2.22
N LEU A 21 -2.55 0.64 -1.50
CA LEU A 21 -1.56 -0.28 -2.06
C LEU A 21 -2.19 -1.59 -2.56
N THR A 22 -3.24 -2.10 -1.88
CA THR A 22 -3.72 -3.48 -2.11
C THR A 22 -5.24 -3.63 -2.23
N GLY A 23 -6.01 -2.56 -2.01
CA GLY A 23 -7.47 -2.62 -1.90
C GLY A 23 -7.97 -3.22 -0.58
N LEU A 24 -7.08 -3.47 0.39
CA LEU A 24 -7.45 -4.12 1.64
C LEU A 24 -8.51 -3.29 2.37
N ARG A 25 -9.62 -3.93 2.76
CA ARG A 25 -10.77 -3.31 3.45
C ARG A 25 -11.58 -2.30 2.63
N ILE A 26 -11.36 -2.18 1.32
CA ILE A 26 -12.12 -1.24 0.47
C ILE A 26 -13.65 -1.38 0.61
N ARG A 27 -14.15 -2.62 0.79
CA ARG A 27 -15.58 -2.91 0.97
C ARG A 27 -16.23 -2.25 2.19
N HIS A 28 -15.43 -1.78 3.16
CA HIS A 28 -15.92 -1.10 4.36
C HIS A 28 -15.88 0.43 4.22
N LEU A 29 -15.43 0.95 3.08
CA LEU A 29 -15.32 2.37 2.81
C LEU A 29 -16.43 2.83 1.86
N PRO A 30 -16.95 4.05 2.03
CA PRO A 30 -17.87 4.63 1.04
C PRO A 30 -17.20 4.71 -0.33
N ALA A 31 -17.89 4.26 -1.38
CA ALA A 31 -17.36 4.34 -2.74
C ALA A 31 -17.03 5.78 -3.17
N SER A 32 -17.81 6.76 -2.69
CA SER A 32 -17.57 8.19 -2.92
C SER A 32 -16.22 8.66 -2.36
N LEU A 33 -15.82 8.18 -1.17
CA LEU A 33 -14.53 8.51 -0.58
C LEU A 33 -13.37 8.05 -1.48
N ILE A 34 -13.48 6.83 -2.00
CA ILE A 34 -12.48 6.27 -2.93
C ILE A 34 -12.45 7.06 -4.23
N ALA A 35 -13.62 7.36 -4.80
CA ALA A 35 -13.73 8.13 -6.04
C ALA A 35 -13.09 9.52 -5.89
N THR A 36 -13.43 10.26 -4.83
CA THR A 36 -12.83 11.57 -4.54
C THR A 36 -11.32 11.48 -4.39
N ALA A 37 -10.80 10.51 -3.61
CA ALA A 37 -9.36 10.35 -3.42
C ALA A 37 -8.62 10.09 -4.75
N ILE A 38 -9.18 9.26 -5.64
CA ILE A 38 -8.58 8.96 -6.95
C ILE A 38 -8.68 10.15 -7.91
N THR A 39 -9.77 10.91 -7.85
CA THR A 39 -9.93 12.13 -8.66
C THR A 39 -8.96 13.22 -8.22
N ASP A 40 -8.84 13.46 -6.92
CA ASP A 40 -7.98 14.50 -6.37
C ASP A 40 -6.49 14.11 -6.45
N HIS A 41 -6.19 12.80 -6.40
CA HIS A 41 -4.84 12.25 -6.44
C HIS A 41 -4.73 11.07 -7.43
N PRO A 42 -4.65 11.36 -8.75
CA PRO A 42 -4.47 10.33 -9.77
C PRO A 42 -3.20 9.51 -9.54
N ARG A 43 -3.30 8.18 -9.70
CA ARG A 43 -2.23 7.24 -9.34
C ARG A 43 -1.13 7.09 -10.40
N GLY A 44 -1.43 7.36 -11.68
CA GLY A 44 -0.43 7.29 -12.75
C GLY A 44 0.08 5.87 -13.00
N ALA A 45 1.39 5.65 -12.80
CA ALA A 45 2.06 4.36 -13.02
C ALA A 45 2.36 3.63 -11.69
N PHE A 46 1.53 3.85 -10.67
CA PHE A 46 1.84 3.55 -9.28
C PHE A 46 2.15 2.08 -9.03
N LYS A 47 1.32 1.16 -9.56
CA LYS A 47 1.54 -0.29 -9.37
C LYS A 47 2.91 -0.71 -9.89
N THR A 48 3.27 -0.27 -11.09
CA THR A 48 4.55 -0.62 -11.73
C THR A 48 5.72 -0.07 -10.93
N GLU A 49 5.65 1.20 -10.54
CA GLU A 49 6.75 1.87 -9.83
C GLU A 49 6.95 1.31 -8.41
N LEU A 50 5.86 1.06 -7.69
CA LEU A 50 5.92 0.42 -6.38
C LEU A 50 6.55 -0.97 -6.44
N LEU A 51 6.18 -1.78 -7.43
CA LEU A 51 6.73 -3.12 -7.62
C LEU A 51 8.22 -3.07 -7.99
N ARG A 52 8.64 -2.08 -8.78
CA ARG A 52 10.05 -1.83 -9.10
C ARG A 52 10.85 -1.49 -7.84
N ILE A 53 10.40 -0.50 -7.06
CA ILE A 53 11.05 -0.09 -5.81
C ILE A 53 11.12 -1.25 -4.81
N LEU A 54 10.03 -2.01 -4.67
CA LEU A 54 10.00 -3.18 -3.78
C LEU A 54 10.99 -4.28 -4.21
N HIS A 55 11.19 -4.47 -5.51
CA HIS A 55 12.20 -5.39 -6.02
C HIS A 55 13.62 -4.90 -5.70
N GLU A 56 13.90 -3.63 -5.96
CA GLU A 56 15.20 -2.99 -5.74
C GLU A 56 15.58 -3.00 -4.27
N GLU A 57 14.66 -2.63 -3.38
CA GLU A 57 14.90 -2.62 -1.93
C GLU A 57 15.14 -4.03 -1.39
N ALA A 58 14.40 -5.03 -1.89
CA ALA A 58 14.62 -6.42 -1.52
C ALA A 58 15.97 -6.96 -2.01
N ALA A 59 16.49 -6.44 -3.12
CA ALA A 59 17.81 -6.79 -3.64
C ALA A 59 18.93 -6.07 -2.86
N ALA A 60 18.72 -4.81 -2.48
CA ALA A 60 19.66 -4.00 -1.71
C ALA A 60 19.77 -4.47 -0.25
N VAL A 61 18.67 -4.96 0.34
CA VAL A 61 18.62 -5.45 1.72
C VAL A 61 18.11 -6.91 1.75
N PRO A 62 18.98 -7.89 1.44
CA PRO A 62 18.64 -9.30 1.57
C PRO A 62 18.22 -9.63 3.01
N GLY A 63 17.09 -10.34 3.16
CA GLY A 63 16.51 -10.65 4.47
C GLY A 63 15.74 -9.51 5.14
N GLY A 64 15.66 -8.33 4.50
CA GLY A 64 14.88 -7.19 4.97
C GLY A 64 13.36 -7.37 4.83
N ARG A 65 12.60 -6.39 5.32
CA ARG A 65 11.12 -6.42 5.29
C ARG A 65 10.54 -6.51 3.88
N PHE A 66 11.16 -5.86 2.89
CA PHE A 66 10.71 -5.94 1.51
C PHE A 66 11.00 -7.30 0.87
N ALA A 67 12.11 -7.95 1.25
CA ALA A 67 12.36 -9.34 0.85
C ALA A 67 11.29 -10.29 1.43
N PHE A 68 10.91 -10.10 2.70
CA PHE A 68 9.80 -10.85 3.30
C PHE A 68 8.46 -10.58 2.60
N LEU A 69 8.11 -9.31 2.32
CA LEU A 69 6.88 -8.95 1.61
C LEU A 69 6.75 -9.65 0.25
N ARG A 70 7.86 -9.81 -0.48
CA ARG A 70 7.90 -10.57 -1.74
C ARG A 70 7.52 -12.03 -1.56
N GLN A 71 7.93 -12.65 -0.46
CA GLN A 71 7.68 -14.06 -0.17
C GLN A 71 6.23 -14.31 0.26
N VAL A 72 5.60 -13.35 0.94
CA VAL A 72 4.23 -13.50 1.47
C VAL A 72 3.13 -12.97 0.55
N GLY A 73 3.44 -12.78 -0.74
CA GLY A 73 2.44 -12.47 -1.76
C GLY A 73 2.02 -11.00 -1.85
N PHE A 74 2.72 -10.08 -1.18
CA PHE A 74 2.44 -8.64 -1.29
C PHE A 74 2.47 -8.11 -2.74
N PRO A 75 3.42 -8.52 -3.62
CA PRO A 75 3.40 -8.10 -5.02
C PRO A 75 2.13 -8.50 -5.78
N LEU A 76 1.57 -9.66 -5.47
CA LEU A 76 0.31 -10.10 -6.07
C LEU A 76 -0.86 -9.27 -5.56
N ALA A 77 -0.91 -9.00 -4.26
CA ALA A 77 -1.94 -8.13 -3.67
C ALA A 77 -1.93 -6.72 -4.28
N VAL A 78 -0.73 -6.16 -4.53
CA VAL A 78 -0.58 -4.87 -5.22
C VAL A 78 -1.15 -4.93 -6.64
N ARG A 79 -0.82 -5.96 -7.43
CA ARG A 79 -1.36 -6.12 -8.80
C ARG A 79 -2.88 -6.26 -8.84
N MET A 80 -3.44 -6.96 -7.86
CA MET A 80 -4.87 -7.23 -7.74
C MET A 80 -5.67 -6.09 -7.09
N ALA A 81 -5.01 -5.00 -6.66
CA ALA A 81 -5.71 -3.86 -6.09
C ALA A 81 -6.75 -3.31 -7.11
N PRO A 82 -7.99 -3.03 -6.68
CA PRO A 82 -9.13 -2.73 -7.55
C PRO A 82 -9.14 -1.26 -8.02
N PHE A 83 -7.95 -0.73 -8.25
CA PHE A 83 -7.75 0.61 -8.77
C PHE A 83 -6.98 0.48 -10.07
N GLU A 84 -7.21 1.41 -10.99
CA GLU A 84 -6.49 1.43 -12.26
C GLU A 84 -4.98 1.69 -12.06
N SER A 85 -4.59 2.26 -10.91
CA SER A 85 -3.24 2.39 -10.31
C SER A 85 -2.01 2.42 -11.22
#